data_AF-A0A367J934-F1
#
_entry.id   AF-A0A367J934-F1
#
_cell.length_a   1.000
_cell.length_b   1.000
_cell.length_c   1.000
_cell.angle_alpha   90.00
_cell.angle_beta   90.00
_cell.angle_gamma   90.00
#
_symmetry.space_group_name_H-M   'P 1'
#
loop_
_entity.id
_entity.type
_entity.pdbx_description
1 polymer ?
#
loop_
_entity_poly.entity_id
_entity_poly.type
_entity_poly.pdbx_seq_one_letter_code
_entity_poly.pdbx_strand_id
1 'polypeptide(L)'
;TAPFRTNPEQMKNYDYLASYNFKSSFLFTYFSPAIMDVANRPLPKNFMKTKKKGSPILWIARNCMATSGRQKYVNELMKHINVHSYGSCENNMEFPEDKERLELMSEYKFYLAIENANCEDYATEKLYDTFMMSAVPIVDGPPSYDGYLPTNKSVVYMDAFPDPKDLADYINYLDNNDEAYLEYLSFRRDAMTVAAEDRLEPAFIKNWGDADYHNKRSDYCSICRGVLPWWRARHTPGAKPYKDKSKKFLTDQSCQPAGKWDYIASGRPYKPDWTPRPLPGSIQPPEIQQEVQPEPPVLKTEQDQVAETLKESTHNVALLANVSFLCLVVLFVTFLLRRSRKKGQDIV
;
A
#
# COMPACT_ATOMS: atom_id res chain seq x y z
N THR A 1 15.94 17.18 -3.69
CA THR A 1 14.74 17.56 -4.47
C THR A 1 15.02 18.90 -5.09
N ALA A 2 14.85 19.09 -6.40
CA ALA A 2 15.21 20.35 -7.06
C ALA A 2 14.33 21.50 -6.50
N PRO A 3 14.86 22.39 -5.64
CA PRO A 3 14.04 23.36 -4.92
C PRO A 3 13.53 24.48 -5.82
N PHE A 4 14.12 24.67 -7.01
CA PHE A 4 13.79 25.80 -7.87
C PHE A 4 12.38 25.70 -8.48
N ARG A 5 11.90 24.48 -8.78
CA ARG A 5 10.58 24.30 -9.42
C ARG A 5 9.40 24.61 -8.50
N THR A 6 9.64 24.71 -7.21
CA THR A 6 8.60 25.07 -6.22
C THR A 6 8.57 26.58 -5.95
N ASN A 7 9.54 27.35 -6.49
CA ASN A 7 9.67 28.79 -6.29
C ASN A 7 9.05 29.57 -7.47
N PRO A 8 7.90 30.24 -7.30
CA PRO A 8 7.26 31.00 -8.37
C PRO A 8 8.15 32.10 -8.96
N GLU A 9 8.95 32.78 -8.12
CA GLU A 9 9.81 33.88 -8.54
C GLU A 9 10.96 33.41 -9.43
N GLN A 10 11.45 32.18 -9.22
CA GLN A 10 12.43 31.57 -10.11
C GLN A 10 11.76 31.04 -11.37
N MET A 11 10.56 30.46 -11.23
CA MET A 11 9.82 29.88 -12.35
C MET A 11 9.19 30.90 -13.30
N LYS A 12 9.08 32.19 -12.91
CA LYS A 12 8.47 33.25 -13.74
C LYS A 12 9.14 33.48 -15.10
N ASN A 13 10.41 33.08 -15.24
CA ASN A 13 11.18 33.23 -16.48
C ASN A 13 11.07 32.00 -17.40
N TYR A 14 10.31 30.98 -17.01
CA TYR A 14 10.17 29.74 -17.76
C TYR A 14 8.76 29.59 -18.34
N ASP A 15 8.70 29.16 -19.59
CA ASP A 15 7.42 28.90 -20.26
C ASP A 15 6.92 27.46 -20.07
N TYR A 16 7.77 26.52 -19.69
CA TYR A 16 7.42 25.10 -19.59
C TYR A 16 8.08 24.47 -18.36
N LEU A 17 7.39 23.48 -17.79
CA LEU A 17 7.95 22.58 -16.78
C LEU A 17 8.05 21.16 -17.37
N ALA A 18 9.27 20.65 -17.38
CA ALA A 18 9.57 19.24 -17.60
C ALA A 18 9.79 18.58 -16.22
N SER A 19 8.92 17.67 -15.80
CA SER A 19 8.99 17.06 -14.47
C SER A 19 8.24 15.73 -14.41
N TYR A 20 8.35 15.01 -13.28
CA TYR A 20 7.62 13.77 -13.02
C TYR A 20 6.10 13.96 -12.88
N ASN A 21 5.65 15.19 -12.58
CA ASN A 21 4.25 15.43 -12.24
C ASN A 21 3.37 15.31 -13.49
N PHE A 22 2.24 14.60 -13.40
CA PHE A 22 1.39 14.32 -14.56
C PHE A 22 0.75 15.56 -15.18
N LYS A 23 0.77 16.71 -14.50
CA LYS A 23 0.28 17.99 -15.02
C LYS A 23 1.37 18.78 -15.76
N SER A 24 2.61 18.30 -15.79
CA SER A 24 3.75 18.94 -16.44
C SER A 24 3.59 18.95 -17.96
N SER A 25 4.14 19.97 -18.63
CA SER A 25 4.10 20.08 -20.09
C SER A 25 4.84 18.92 -20.77
N PHE A 26 5.94 18.49 -20.16
CA PHE A 26 6.72 17.34 -20.58
C PHE A 26 6.90 16.41 -19.39
N LEU A 27 6.47 15.17 -19.54
CA LEU A 27 6.45 14.19 -18.47
C LEU A 27 7.78 13.44 -18.41
N PHE A 28 8.62 13.75 -17.43
CA PHE A 28 9.87 13.05 -17.16
C PHE A 28 9.75 12.28 -15.84
N THR A 29 9.01 11.18 -15.90
CA THR A 29 8.80 10.27 -14.77
C THR A 29 9.86 9.17 -14.74
N TYR A 30 10.03 8.53 -13.58
CA TYR A 30 10.87 7.35 -13.41
C TYR A 30 10.17 6.05 -13.86
N PHE A 31 8.85 6.11 -14.10
CA PHE A 31 8.06 5.00 -14.60
C PHE A 31 7.99 5.03 -16.13
N SER A 32 7.77 3.87 -16.72
CA SER A 32 7.55 3.74 -18.16
C SER A 32 6.54 2.62 -18.43
N PRO A 33 5.99 2.53 -19.65
CA PRO A 33 5.12 1.43 -20.06
C PRO A 33 5.70 0.03 -19.81
N ALA A 34 7.03 -0.12 -19.69
CA ALA A 34 7.68 -1.39 -19.34
C ALA A 34 7.26 -1.94 -17.96
N ILE A 35 6.65 -1.12 -17.09
CA ILE A 35 6.07 -1.61 -15.83
C ILE A 35 4.89 -2.57 -16.07
N MET A 36 4.21 -2.48 -17.22
CA MET A 36 3.17 -3.44 -17.59
C MET A 36 3.76 -4.84 -17.80
N ASP A 37 4.94 -4.95 -18.42
CA ASP A 37 5.63 -6.23 -18.56
C ASP A 37 6.03 -6.81 -17.20
N VAL A 38 6.45 -5.95 -16.26
CA VAL A 38 6.72 -6.36 -14.87
C VAL A 38 5.45 -6.89 -14.20
N ALA A 39 4.33 -6.17 -14.35
CA ALA A 39 3.05 -6.55 -13.75
C ALA A 39 2.45 -7.82 -14.38
N ASN A 40 2.78 -8.11 -15.64
CA ASN A 40 2.33 -9.31 -16.36
C ASN A 40 3.31 -10.49 -16.22
N ARG A 41 4.47 -10.29 -15.59
CA ARG A 41 5.46 -11.36 -15.39
C ARG A 41 5.12 -12.18 -14.16
N PRO A 42 4.91 -13.50 -14.26
CA PRO A 42 4.65 -14.34 -13.10
C PRO A 42 5.83 -14.35 -12.11
N LEU A 43 5.54 -14.74 -10.87
CA LEU A 43 6.58 -14.98 -9.87
C LEU A 43 7.41 -16.23 -10.25
N PRO A 44 8.73 -16.25 -9.98
CA PRO A 44 9.56 -17.43 -10.22
C PRO A 44 9.10 -18.66 -9.41
N LYS A 45 9.28 -19.88 -9.96
CA LYS A 45 8.84 -21.15 -9.33
C LYS A 45 9.39 -21.43 -7.91
N ASN A 46 10.50 -20.78 -7.52
CA ASN A 46 11.11 -20.90 -6.19
C ASN A 46 11.18 -19.55 -5.47
N PHE A 47 10.31 -18.60 -5.82
CA PHE A 47 10.37 -17.21 -5.35
C PHE A 47 10.57 -17.06 -3.84
N MET A 48 9.81 -17.80 -3.01
CA MET A 48 9.96 -17.71 -1.54
C MET A 48 11.28 -18.28 -1.03
N LYS A 49 11.87 -19.26 -1.75
CA LYS A 49 13.14 -19.89 -1.36
C LYS A 49 14.35 -19.00 -1.67
N THR A 50 14.22 -18.04 -2.59
CA THR A 50 15.31 -17.10 -2.91
C THR A 50 15.36 -15.93 -1.94
N LYS A 51 14.42 -15.83 -0.99
CA LYS A 51 14.35 -14.72 -0.05
C LYS A 51 15.31 -14.90 1.12
N LYS A 52 16.00 -13.82 1.46
CA LYS A 52 16.94 -13.71 2.56
C LYS A 52 16.22 -13.98 3.89
N LYS A 53 16.90 -14.68 4.79
CA LYS A 53 16.46 -14.96 6.16
C LYS A 53 17.15 -13.97 7.13
N GLY A 54 16.49 -13.63 8.24
CA GLY A 54 17.08 -12.89 9.37
C GLY A 54 17.00 -11.36 9.31
N SER A 55 16.76 -10.78 8.12
CA SER A 55 16.43 -9.35 7.96
C SER A 55 15.48 -9.18 6.78
N PRO A 56 14.20 -8.87 7.03
CA PRO A 56 13.19 -8.85 5.98
C PRO A 56 13.18 -7.56 5.16
N ILE A 57 13.72 -6.46 5.71
CA ILE A 57 13.69 -5.13 5.10
C ILE A 57 15.07 -4.73 4.58
N LEU A 58 15.12 -4.31 3.32
CA LEU A 58 16.25 -3.62 2.71
C LEU A 58 15.98 -2.12 2.59
N TRP A 59 17.00 -1.32 2.87
CA TRP A 59 17.03 0.09 2.53
C TRP A 59 18.35 0.45 1.85
N ILE A 60 18.27 1.13 0.71
CA ILE A 60 19.44 1.65 0.01
C ILE A 60 19.26 3.15 -0.17
N ALA A 61 20.04 3.94 0.54
CA ALA A 61 19.89 5.40 0.55
C ALA A 61 21.23 6.13 0.59
N ARG A 62 21.30 7.23 -0.17
CA ARG A 62 22.45 8.16 -0.15
C ARG A 62 22.11 9.55 0.39
N ASN A 63 20.87 10.01 0.21
CA ASN A 63 20.44 11.30 0.72
C ASN A 63 19.88 11.16 2.14
N CYS A 64 20.70 11.46 3.14
CA CYS A 64 20.35 11.32 4.56
C CYS A 64 19.72 12.60 5.15
N MET A 65 19.78 13.70 4.38
CA MET A 65 19.16 14.99 4.70
C MET A 65 17.93 15.22 3.82
N ALA A 66 17.12 14.18 3.64
CA ALA A 66 15.87 14.27 2.89
C ALA A 66 14.88 15.20 3.60
N THR A 67 14.20 16.05 2.82
CA THR A 67 13.22 17.02 3.33
C THR A 67 12.04 16.36 4.02
N SER A 68 11.70 15.11 3.70
CA SER A 68 10.65 14.34 4.39
C SER A 68 10.98 14.05 5.87
N GLY A 69 12.24 14.12 6.28
CA GLY A 69 12.67 13.68 7.62
C GLY A 69 12.74 12.15 7.77
N ARG A 70 12.60 11.39 6.66
CA ARG A 70 12.52 9.92 6.62
C ARG A 70 13.60 9.19 7.42
N GLN A 71 14.80 9.78 7.53
CA GLN A 71 15.91 9.24 8.30
C GLN A 71 15.53 9.00 9.77
N LYS A 72 14.83 9.97 10.38
CA LYS A 72 14.43 9.88 11.80
C LYS A 72 13.50 8.70 12.03
N TYR A 73 12.53 8.49 11.12
CA TYR A 73 11.63 7.35 11.19
C TYR A 73 12.37 6.03 11.01
N VAL A 74 13.27 5.91 10.03
CA VAL A 74 14.01 4.67 9.81
C VAL A 74 14.88 4.32 11.02
N ASN A 75 15.54 5.31 11.63
CA ASN A 75 16.37 5.07 12.81
C ASN A 75 15.55 4.58 14.01
N GLU A 76 14.32 5.05 14.15
CA GLU A 76 13.40 4.52 15.15
C GLU A 76 12.89 3.13 14.79
N LEU A 77 12.49 2.89 13.53
CA LEU A 77 12.06 1.58 13.04
C LEU A 77 13.12 0.50 13.28
N MET A 78 14.39 0.83 13.06
CA MET A 78 15.54 -0.06 13.27
C MET A 78 15.70 -0.55 14.71
N LYS A 79 15.05 0.09 15.69
CA LYS A 79 15.03 -0.39 17.08
C LYS A 79 14.01 -1.51 17.30
N HIS A 80 13.04 -1.65 16.40
CA HIS A 80 11.90 -2.58 16.53
C HIS A 80 11.96 -3.74 15.53
N ILE A 81 12.69 -3.59 14.42
CA ILE A 81 12.89 -4.63 13.41
C ILE A 81 14.25 -4.49 12.71
N ASN A 82 14.83 -5.61 12.31
CA ASN A 82 16.07 -5.62 11.53
C ASN A 82 15.84 -4.99 10.14
N VAL A 83 16.56 -3.90 9.88
CA VAL A 83 16.68 -3.28 8.55
C VAL A 83 18.13 -3.34 8.12
N HIS A 84 18.39 -3.96 6.98
CA HIS A 84 19.69 -3.85 6.33
C HIS A 84 19.74 -2.57 5.52
N SER A 85 20.63 -1.67 5.91
CA SER A 85 20.85 -0.38 5.27
C SER A 85 22.19 -0.36 4.55
N TYR A 86 22.15 -0.10 3.24
CA TYR A 86 23.31 0.11 2.39
C TYR A 86 23.32 1.55 1.83
N GLY A 87 24.48 2.01 1.38
CA GLY A 87 24.67 3.37 0.90
C GLY A 87 25.30 4.23 1.98
N SER A 88 24.99 5.52 2.02
CA SER A 88 25.61 6.43 3.01
C SER A 88 24.74 6.70 4.24
N CYS A 89 23.47 6.26 4.24
CA CYS A 89 22.54 6.50 5.35
C CYS A 89 22.41 5.26 6.23
N GLU A 90 22.66 5.40 7.53
CA GLU A 90 22.85 4.35 8.55
C GLU A 90 23.97 3.34 8.24
N ASN A 91 24.07 2.87 6.99
CA ASN A 91 25.16 2.06 6.43
C ASN A 91 25.64 0.96 7.38
N ASN A 92 24.69 0.18 7.92
CA ASN A 92 24.99 -0.91 8.85
C ASN A 92 25.40 -2.21 8.13
N MET A 93 25.36 -2.22 6.79
CA MET A 93 25.80 -3.33 5.95
C MET A 93 26.78 -2.84 4.88
N GLU A 94 27.83 -3.62 4.65
CA GLU A 94 28.73 -3.41 3.52
C GLU A 94 28.14 -3.98 2.23
N PHE A 95 28.24 -3.23 1.14
CA PHE A 95 27.71 -3.65 -0.15
C PHE A 95 28.51 -4.85 -0.69
N PRO A 96 27.86 -5.96 -1.10
CA PRO A 96 28.59 -7.13 -1.59
C PRO A 96 29.35 -6.82 -2.88
N GLU A 97 30.60 -7.28 -2.98
CA GLU A 97 31.45 -7.06 -4.18
C GLU A 97 30.93 -7.78 -5.43
N ASP A 98 30.17 -8.86 -5.24
CA ASP A 98 29.73 -9.79 -6.27
C ASP A 98 28.29 -9.54 -6.77
N LYS A 99 27.65 -8.45 -6.32
CA LYS A 99 26.24 -8.19 -6.63
C LYS A 99 26.01 -6.77 -7.11
N GLU A 100 25.07 -6.63 -8.03
CA GLU A 100 24.50 -5.34 -8.38
C GLU A 100 23.32 -4.96 -7.47
N ARG A 101 22.96 -3.67 -7.45
CA ARG A 101 21.87 -3.15 -6.59
C ARG A 101 20.55 -3.90 -6.77
N LEU A 102 20.15 -4.13 -8.02
CA LEU A 102 18.88 -4.79 -8.33
C LEU A 102 18.90 -6.27 -7.91
N GLU A 103 20.03 -6.95 -8.10
CA GLU A 103 20.21 -8.33 -7.65
C GLU A 103 20.08 -8.43 -6.13
N LEU A 104 20.75 -7.54 -5.39
CA LEU A 104 20.62 -7.44 -3.95
C LEU A 104 19.16 -7.18 -3.52
N MET A 105 18.45 -6.28 -4.20
CA MET A 105 17.04 -6.00 -3.92
C MET A 105 16.14 -7.23 -4.10
N SER A 106 16.43 -8.08 -5.09
CA SER A 106 15.63 -9.27 -5.37
C SER A 106 15.62 -10.31 -4.23
N GLU A 107 16.63 -10.28 -3.37
CA GLU A 107 16.77 -11.20 -2.24
C GLU A 107 15.87 -10.84 -1.06
N TYR A 108 15.38 -9.61 -0.95
CA TYR A 108 14.58 -9.19 0.20
C TYR A 108 13.08 -9.36 -0.07
N LYS A 109 12.32 -9.58 1.01
CA LYS A 109 10.84 -9.57 0.96
C LYS A 109 10.33 -8.14 0.89
N PHE A 110 10.94 -7.21 1.62
CA PHE A 110 10.52 -5.81 1.67
C PHE A 110 11.64 -4.85 1.30
N TYR A 111 11.28 -3.73 0.67
CA TYR A 111 12.17 -2.63 0.38
C TYR A 111 11.57 -1.31 0.86
N LEU A 112 12.35 -0.48 1.55
CA LEU A 112 11.96 0.88 1.92
C LEU A 112 12.01 1.79 0.68
N ALA A 113 10.91 1.81 -0.07
CA ALA A 113 10.69 2.65 -1.25
C ALA A 113 10.26 4.07 -0.87
N ILE A 114 11.09 4.73 -0.04
CA ILE A 114 10.71 5.97 0.67
C ILE A 114 11.36 7.20 0.04
N GLU A 115 10.53 8.19 -0.31
CA GLU A 115 10.94 9.34 -1.11
C GLU A 115 11.60 10.43 -0.29
N ASN A 116 12.39 11.25 -0.99
CA ASN A 116 13.11 12.36 -0.35
C ASN A 116 12.19 13.52 0.06
N ALA A 117 11.01 13.60 -0.55
CA ALA A 117 10.00 14.63 -0.34
C ALA A 117 8.61 14.06 -0.64
N ASN A 118 7.57 14.71 -0.15
CA ASN A 118 6.19 14.25 -0.28
C ASN A 118 5.42 15.21 -1.21
N CYS A 119 5.63 15.10 -2.53
CA CYS A 119 4.98 15.92 -3.55
C CYS A 119 4.03 15.08 -4.39
N GLU A 120 2.96 15.66 -4.94
CA GLU A 120 2.04 14.97 -5.85
C GLU A 120 2.80 14.35 -7.02
N ASP A 121 2.48 13.10 -7.33
CA ASP A 121 3.10 12.27 -8.38
C ASP A 121 4.62 12.02 -8.24
N TYR A 122 5.25 12.35 -7.11
CA TYR A 122 6.68 12.11 -6.91
C TYR A 122 6.98 10.66 -6.51
N ALA A 123 6.68 9.71 -7.41
CA ALA A 123 7.11 8.32 -7.31
C ALA A 123 8.33 8.08 -8.22
N THR A 124 9.38 7.47 -7.67
CA THR A 124 10.68 7.38 -8.34
C THR A 124 11.11 5.95 -8.64
N GLU A 125 12.39 5.77 -9.00
CA GLU A 125 13.02 4.46 -9.17
C GLU A 125 12.85 3.57 -7.94
N LYS A 126 12.74 4.16 -6.73
CA LYS A 126 12.55 3.42 -5.48
C LYS A 126 11.33 2.52 -5.53
N LEU A 127 10.20 3.03 -6.01
CA LEU A 127 8.98 2.24 -6.16
C LEU A 127 9.06 1.31 -7.38
N TYR A 128 9.48 1.86 -8.52
CA TYR A 128 9.58 1.12 -9.79
C TYR A 128 10.46 -0.14 -9.65
N ASP A 129 11.67 0.02 -9.13
CA ASP A 129 12.64 -1.05 -8.97
C ASP A 129 12.17 -2.12 -7.99
N THR A 130 11.42 -1.71 -6.96
CA THR A 130 10.86 -2.65 -5.98
C THR A 130 9.87 -3.60 -6.64
N PHE A 131 8.96 -3.07 -7.47
CA PHE A 131 8.06 -3.92 -8.27
C PHE A 131 8.83 -4.77 -9.28
N MET A 132 9.82 -4.19 -9.95
CA MET A 132 10.67 -4.88 -10.92
C MET A 132 11.37 -6.10 -10.29
N MET A 133 11.85 -5.96 -9.05
CA MET A 133 12.53 -7.02 -8.31
C MET A 133 11.60 -7.96 -7.53
N SER A 134 10.28 -7.77 -7.61
CA SER A 134 9.29 -8.57 -6.84
C SER A 134 9.62 -8.59 -5.35
N ALA A 135 9.88 -7.41 -4.79
CA ALA A 135 9.80 -7.15 -3.36
C ALA A 135 8.53 -6.33 -3.07
N VAL A 136 8.07 -6.36 -1.83
CA VAL A 136 6.94 -5.55 -1.38
C VAL A 136 7.45 -4.17 -0.93
N PRO A 137 7.05 -3.09 -1.60
CA PRO A 137 7.45 -1.74 -1.21
C PRO A 137 6.77 -1.29 0.09
N ILE A 138 7.57 -0.82 1.04
CA ILE A 138 7.14 -0.01 2.17
C ILE A 138 7.35 1.45 1.76
N VAL A 139 6.27 2.24 1.69
CA VAL A 139 6.27 3.53 1.00
C VAL A 139 6.01 4.73 1.91
N ASP A 140 6.69 5.81 1.59
CA ASP A 140 6.38 7.19 1.97
C ASP A 140 6.73 8.09 0.78
N GLY A 141 5.87 9.06 0.46
CA GLY A 141 6.07 9.92 -0.71
C GLY A 141 4.83 10.74 -1.04
N PRO A 142 4.31 10.72 -2.28
CA PRO A 142 3.12 11.48 -2.66
C PRO A 142 1.91 11.18 -1.76
N PRO A 143 0.99 12.14 -1.59
CA PRO A 143 -0.26 11.91 -0.85
C PRO A 143 -1.10 10.76 -1.44
N SER A 144 -1.00 10.54 -2.75
CA SER A 144 -1.63 9.45 -3.47
C SER A 144 -0.64 8.78 -4.41
N TYR A 145 -0.67 7.46 -4.47
CA TYR A 145 0.04 6.66 -5.48
C TYR A 145 -0.92 6.17 -6.57
N ASP A 146 -2.08 6.81 -6.71
CA ASP A 146 -3.05 6.47 -7.75
C ASP A 146 -2.39 6.46 -9.13
N GLY A 147 -2.66 5.39 -9.88
CA GLY A 147 -2.05 5.14 -11.16
C GLY A 147 -0.57 4.72 -11.13
N TYR A 148 0.08 4.55 -9.97
CA TYR A 148 1.41 3.92 -9.85
C TYR A 148 1.35 2.49 -9.30
N LEU A 149 0.25 2.12 -8.64
CA LEU A 149 0.12 0.83 -7.98
C LEU A 149 -0.54 -0.20 -8.90
N PRO A 150 0.07 -1.38 -9.12
CA PRO A 150 -0.59 -2.47 -9.83
C PRO A 150 -1.91 -2.89 -9.16
N THR A 151 -1.96 -2.93 -7.82
CA THR A 151 -3.17 -3.18 -7.01
C THR A 151 -3.19 -2.26 -5.81
N ASN A 152 -4.37 -1.95 -5.25
CA ASN A 152 -4.47 -1.18 -4.01
C ASN A 152 -3.72 -1.80 -2.81
N LYS A 153 -3.47 -3.12 -2.84
CA LYS A 153 -2.70 -3.86 -1.82
C LYS A 153 -1.24 -4.12 -2.23
N SER A 154 -0.69 -3.47 -3.26
CA SER A 154 0.69 -3.75 -3.69
C SER A 154 1.78 -3.03 -2.89
N VAL A 155 1.42 -2.21 -1.89
CA VAL A 155 2.35 -1.42 -1.05
C VAL A 155 1.93 -1.44 0.42
N VAL A 156 2.90 -1.35 1.33
CA VAL A 156 2.67 -1.04 2.74
C VAL A 156 2.91 0.45 2.97
N TYR A 157 1.89 1.19 3.41
CA TYR A 157 2.02 2.62 3.70
C TYR A 157 2.61 2.86 5.09
N MET A 158 3.72 3.60 5.17
CA MET A 158 4.28 3.99 6.46
C MET A 158 3.35 4.90 7.26
N ASP A 159 2.67 5.83 6.58
CA ASP A 159 1.77 6.80 7.23
C ASP A 159 0.42 6.22 7.67
N ALA A 160 0.23 4.90 7.53
CA ALA A 160 -0.83 4.16 8.21
C ALA A 160 -0.42 3.73 9.64
N PHE A 161 0.86 3.84 10.00
CA PHE A 161 1.43 3.42 11.28
C PHE A 161 2.21 4.59 11.93
N PRO A 162 1.54 5.46 12.71
CA PRO A 162 2.21 6.58 13.37
C PRO A 162 3.34 6.15 14.34
N ASP A 163 3.21 4.99 14.99
CA ASP A 163 4.26 4.36 15.78
C ASP A 163 5.08 3.38 14.90
N PRO A 164 6.40 3.59 14.75
CA PRO A 164 7.25 2.68 13.98
C PRO A 164 7.24 1.23 14.47
N LYS A 165 6.90 0.98 15.74
CA LYS A 165 6.74 -0.38 16.26
C LYS A 165 5.52 -1.06 15.65
N ASP A 166 4.41 -0.36 15.42
CA ASP A 166 3.23 -0.96 14.82
C ASP A 166 3.52 -1.39 13.37
N LEU A 167 4.30 -0.59 12.63
CA LEU A 167 4.81 -0.99 11.32
C LEU A 167 5.73 -2.22 11.44
N ALA A 168 6.66 -2.23 12.39
CA ALA A 168 7.56 -3.36 12.62
C ALA A 168 6.80 -4.66 12.92
N ASP A 169 5.81 -4.61 13.81
CA ASP A 169 4.95 -5.73 14.16
C ASP A 169 4.19 -6.24 12.93
N TYR A 170 3.67 -5.33 12.09
CA TYR A 170 2.98 -5.69 10.86
C TYR A 170 3.91 -6.35 9.82
N ILE A 171 5.12 -5.81 9.64
CA ILE A 171 6.10 -6.42 8.74
C ILE A 171 6.55 -7.79 9.26
N ASN A 172 6.71 -7.97 10.57
CA ASN A 172 7.00 -9.28 11.15
C ASN A 172 5.86 -10.29 10.90
N TYR A 173 4.60 -9.86 10.99
CA TYR A 173 3.45 -10.71 10.62
C TYR A 173 3.55 -11.16 9.16
N LEU A 174 3.79 -10.25 8.22
CA LEU A 174 3.95 -10.59 6.79
C LEU A 174 5.21 -11.43 6.52
N ASP A 175 6.30 -11.20 7.26
CA ASP A 175 7.52 -11.98 7.10
C ASP A 175 7.32 -13.45 7.48
N ASN A 176 6.50 -13.70 8.51
CA ASN A 176 6.19 -15.04 9.00
C ASN A 176 4.96 -15.69 8.34
N ASN A 177 4.23 -14.96 7.48
CA ASN A 177 3.05 -15.46 6.79
C ASN A 177 3.19 -15.28 5.27
N ASP A 178 3.61 -16.34 4.59
CA ASP A 178 3.83 -16.33 3.15
C ASP A 178 2.56 -16.06 2.34
N GLU A 179 1.39 -16.51 2.81
CA GLU A 179 0.11 -16.24 2.15
C GLU A 179 -0.22 -14.75 2.20
N ALA A 180 -0.20 -14.15 3.40
CA ALA A 180 -0.46 -12.73 3.59
C ALA A 180 0.56 -11.85 2.84
N TYR A 181 1.84 -12.25 2.81
CA TYR A 181 2.86 -11.57 2.02
C TYR A 181 2.60 -11.66 0.52
N LEU A 182 2.22 -12.83 0.00
CA LEU A 182 1.98 -13.04 -1.43
C LEU A 182 0.74 -12.28 -1.95
N GLU A 183 -0.19 -11.88 -1.08
CA GLU A 183 -1.30 -11.01 -1.47
C GLU A 183 -0.83 -9.63 -1.98
N TYR A 184 0.27 -9.11 -1.42
CA TYR A 184 0.90 -7.87 -1.91
C TYR A 184 1.51 -8.02 -3.31
N LEU A 185 1.73 -9.27 -3.74
CA LEU A 185 2.26 -9.62 -5.05
C LEU A 185 1.21 -10.31 -5.93
N SER A 186 -0.08 -10.21 -5.56
CA SER A 186 -1.22 -10.80 -6.30
C SER A 186 -1.18 -10.47 -7.79
N PHE A 187 -0.84 -9.22 -8.14
CA PHE A 187 -0.69 -8.78 -9.51
C PHE A 187 0.25 -9.66 -10.35
N ARG A 188 1.28 -10.25 -9.76
CA ARG A 188 2.20 -11.18 -10.44
C ARG A 188 1.88 -12.64 -10.16
N ARG A 189 1.43 -12.97 -8.96
CA ARG A 189 1.00 -14.33 -8.58
C ARG A 189 -0.09 -14.83 -9.54
N ASP A 190 -1.03 -13.96 -9.88
CA ASP A 190 -2.22 -14.29 -10.65
C ASP A 190 -2.07 -13.93 -12.14
N ALA A 191 -0.88 -13.48 -12.58
CA ALA A 191 -0.65 -12.98 -13.94
C ALA A 191 -0.86 -14.01 -15.05
N MET A 192 -0.78 -15.31 -14.72
CA MET A 192 -1.03 -16.40 -15.67
C MET A 192 -2.50 -16.86 -15.71
N THR A 193 -3.32 -16.46 -14.74
CA THR A 193 -4.67 -16.99 -14.55
C THR A 193 -5.75 -15.92 -14.65
N VAL A 194 -5.42 -14.65 -14.41
CA VAL A 194 -6.35 -13.51 -14.45
C VAL A 194 -5.81 -12.46 -15.42
N ALA A 195 -6.68 -11.97 -16.31
CA ALA A 195 -6.35 -10.94 -17.28
C ALA A 195 -5.91 -9.64 -16.59
N ALA A 196 -5.07 -8.84 -17.25
CA ALA A 196 -4.54 -7.61 -16.68
C ALA A 196 -5.66 -6.63 -16.30
N GLU A 197 -6.68 -6.54 -17.14
CA GLU A 197 -7.85 -5.67 -16.98
C GLU A 197 -8.71 -6.02 -15.76
N ASP A 198 -8.69 -7.30 -15.36
CA ASP A 198 -9.50 -7.81 -14.24
C ASP A 198 -8.73 -7.82 -12.91
N ARG A 199 -7.39 -7.72 -12.93
CA ARG A 199 -6.54 -7.79 -11.73
C ARG A 199 -5.76 -6.53 -11.41
N LEU A 200 -5.56 -5.62 -12.37
CA LEU A 200 -4.78 -4.39 -12.17
C LEU A 200 -5.70 -3.19 -11.98
N GLU A 201 -5.23 -2.19 -11.22
CA GLU A 201 -5.99 -0.94 -11.04
C GLU A 201 -6.21 -0.23 -12.39
N PRO A 202 -7.44 0.23 -12.68
CA PRO A 202 -7.73 0.95 -13.93
C PRO A 202 -6.85 2.18 -14.15
N ALA A 203 -6.51 2.90 -13.08
CA ALA A 203 -5.61 4.06 -13.15
C ALA A 203 -4.19 3.67 -13.54
N PHE A 204 -3.71 2.50 -13.10
CA PHE A 204 -2.40 1.96 -13.45
C PHE A 204 -2.36 1.58 -14.94
N ILE A 205 -3.35 0.84 -15.42
CA ILE A 205 -3.49 0.51 -16.85
C ILE A 205 -3.58 1.78 -17.70
N LYS A 206 -4.39 2.76 -17.28
CA LYS A 206 -4.56 4.03 -18.00
C LYS A 206 -3.23 4.79 -18.15
N ASN A 207 -2.37 4.76 -17.13
CA ASN A 207 -1.11 5.49 -17.15
C ASN A 207 0.00 4.77 -17.94
N TRP A 208 0.01 3.43 -17.94
CA TRP A 208 1.15 2.66 -18.44
C TRP A 208 0.84 1.67 -19.57
N GLY A 209 -0.43 1.41 -19.86
CA GLY A 209 -0.87 0.44 -20.88
C GLY A 209 -0.74 0.93 -22.33
N ASP A 210 -0.64 2.25 -22.55
CA ASP A 210 -0.49 2.85 -23.88
C ASP A 210 0.88 3.51 -24.03
N ALA A 211 1.82 2.78 -24.64
CA ALA A 211 3.17 3.25 -24.87
C ALA A 211 3.24 4.46 -25.83
N ASP A 212 2.35 4.52 -26.82
CA ASP A 212 2.32 5.64 -27.78
C ASP A 212 1.81 6.91 -27.11
N TYR A 213 0.77 6.81 -26.28
CA TYR A 213 0.27 7.93 -25.49
C TYR A 213 1.32 8.42 -24.49
N HIS A 214 2.02 7.49 -23.82
CA HIS A 214 3.12 7.84 -22.93
C HIS A 214 4.24 8.58 -23.68
N ASN A 215 4.78 7.98 -24.76
CA ASN A 215 5.87 8.55 -25.54
C ASN A 215 5.51 9.93 -26.11
N LYS A 216 4.24 10.14 -26.52
CA LYS A 216 3.76 11.45 -26.96
C LYS A 216 4.02 12.57 -25.95
N ARG A 217 4.07 12.24 -24.65
CA ARG A 217 4.22 13.17 -23.52
C ARG A 217 5.59 13.15 -22.83
N SER A 218 6.40 12.11 -23.01
CA SER A 218 7.64 11.90 -22.22
C SER A 218 8.94 11.81 -23.02
N ASP A 219 8.88 11.55 -24.33
CA ASP A 219 10.10 11.41 -25.14
C ASP A 219 10.72 12.77 -25.51
N TYR A 220 11.95 12.79 -26.02
CA TYR A 220 12.57 14.02 -26.54
C TYR A 220 11.77 14.66 -27.67
N CYS A 221 11.03 13.85 -28.44
CA CYS A 221 10.14 14.34 -29.48
C CYS A 221 8.93 15.10 -28.91
N SER A 222 8.51 14.83 -27.66
CA SER A 222 7.41 15.51 -26.97
C SER A 222 7.76 16.96 -26.71
N ILE A 223 9.03 17.22 -26.35
CA ILE A 223 9.58 18.56 -26.25
C ILE A 223 9.47 19.25 -27.61
N CYS A 224 10.00 18.63 -28.67
CA CYS A 224 9.93 19.18 -30.02
C CYS A 224 8.50 19.53 -30.44
N ARG A 225 7.54 18.61 -30.24
CA ARG A 225 6.12 18.82 -30.55
C ARG A 225 5.52 19.98 -29.74
N GLY A 226 5.82 20.05 -28.44
CA GLY A 226 5.28 21.08 -27.56
C GLY A 226 5.85 22.48 -27.81
N VAL A 227 7.14 22.59 -28.15
CA VAL A 227 7.79 23.89 -28.43
C VAL A 227 7.61 24.36 -29.87
N LEU A 228 7.24 23.47 -30.80
CA LEU A 228 7.11 23.78 -32.23
C LEU A 228 6.18 24.97 -32.54
N PRO A 229 5.00 25.14 -31.91
CA PRO A 229 4.16 26.30 -32.15
C PRO A 229 4.84 27.63 -31.79
N TRP A 230 5.54 27.66 -30.65
CA TRP A 230 6.34 28.81 -30.23
C TRP A 230 7.49 29.07 -31.22
N TRP A 231 8.22 28.02 -31.59
CA TRP A 231 9.35 28.13 -32.51
C TRP A 231 8.90 28.66 -33.88
N ARG A 232 7.79 28.16 -34.42
CA ARG A 232 7.21 28.65 -35.68
C ARG A 232 6.80 30.11 -35.61
N ALA A 233 6.12 30.52 -34.54
CA ALA A 233 5.70 31.90 -34.35
C ALA A 233 6.88 32.87 -34.28
N ARG A 234 8.00 32.46 -33.66
CA ARG A 234 9.22 33.28 -33.56
C ARG A 234 9.95 33.44 -34.89
N HIS A 235 9.93 32.44 -35.76
CA HIS A 235 10.75 32.41 -36.98
C HIS A 235 9.96 32.69 -38.26
N THR A 236 8.64 32.95 -38.17
CA THR A 236 7.80 33.29 -39.33
C THR A 236 7.58 34.80 -39.37
N PRO A 237 8.06 35.53 -40.41
CA PRO A 237 7.83 36.96 -40.54
C PRO A 237 6.34 37.30 -40.52
N GLY A 238 5.95 38.29 -39.70
CA GLY A 238 4.56 38.74 -39.56
C GLY A 238 3.65 37.82 -38.73
N ALA A 239 4.16 36.70 -38.20
CA ALA A 239 3.37 35.86 -37.30
C ALA A 239 3.12 36.54 -35.94
N LYS A 240 1.94 36.27 -35.36
CA LYS A 240 1.63 36.72 -34.00
C LYS A 240 2.45 35.92 -32.98
N PRO A 241 2.92 36.54 -31.88
CA PRO A 241 3.57 35.81 -30.80
C PRO A 241 2.70 34.66 -30.29
N TYR A 242 3.27 33.45 -30.23
CA TYR A 242 2.57 32.31 -29.64
C TYR A 242 2.48 32.49 -28.13
N LYS A 243 1.26 32.48 -27.61
CA LYS A 243 0.97 32.35 -26.18
C LYS A 243 0.31 31.01 -25.96
N ASP A 244 0.99 30.14 -25.24
CA ASP A 244 0.42 28.89 -24.81
C ASP A 244 -0.70 29.16 -23.79
N LYS A 245 -1.91 28.70 -24.13
CA LYS A 245 -3.13 28.91 -23.33
C LYS A 245 -3.44 27.74 -22.39
N SER A 246 -2.58 26.72 -22.33
CA SER A 246 -2.73 25.65 -21.34
C SER A 246 -2.70 26.26 -19.93
N LYS A 247 -3.52 25.73 -19.02
CA LYS A 247 -3.43 26.07 -17.59
C LYS A 247 -2.15 25.42 -17.06
N LYS A 248 -1.01 26.11 -17.17
CA LYS A 248 0.30 25.49 -16.97
C LYS A 248 0.60 25.22 -15.51
N PHE A 249 0.92 23.96 -15.20
CA PHE A 249 1.64 23.59 -14.00
C PHE A 249 3.12 23.99 -14.19
N LEU A 250 3.45 25.26 -13.91
CA LEU A 250 4.83 25.78 -13.99
C LEU A 250 5.56 25.72 -12.66
N THR A 251 4.81 25.79 -11.56
CA THR A 251 5.36 25.70 -10.22
C THR A 251 4.72 24.52 -9.51
N ASP A 252 5.56 23.62 -9.02
CA ASP A 252 5.11 22.48 -8.22
C ASP A 252 4.96 22.92 -6.76
N GLN A 253 3.75 23.34 -6.39
CA GLN A 253 3.39 23.69 -5.01
C GLN A 253 2.72 22.53 -4.27
N SER A 254 2.76 21.33 -4.84
CA SER A 254 2.09 20.15 -4.26
C SER A 254 2.87 19.48 -3.14
N CYS A 255 4.14 19.87 -2.96
CA CYS A 255 5.01 19.32 -1.93
C CYS A 255 4.51 19.69 -0.53
N GLN A 256 4.34 18.68 0.33
CA GLN A 256 4.14 18.89 1.76
C GLN A 256 5.36 19.60 2.37
N PRO A 257 5.16 20.32 3.49
CA PRO A 257 6.25 20.92 4.25
C PRO A 257 7.33 19.90 4.63
N ALA A 258 8.56 20.39 4.80
CA ALA A 258 9.65 19.55 5.28
C ALA A 258 9.36 19.05 6.72
N GLY A 259 9.90 17.88 7.05
CA GLY A 259 9.83 17.33 8.40
C GLY A 259 8.57 16.52 8.71
N LYS A 260 7.91 15.90 7.71
CA LYS A 260 6.78 14.97 7.93
C LYS A 260 7.02 13.98 9.08
N TRP A 261 8.25 13.46 9.18
CA TRP A 261 8.64 12.47 10.19
C TRP A 261 9.41 13.05 11.38
N ASP A 262 9.44 14.38 11.55
CA ASP A 262 10.19 15.03 12.62
C ASP A 262 9.59 14.79 14.01
N TYR A 263 8.29 14.51 14.09
CA TYR A 263 7.59 14.15 15.33
C TYR A 263 8.18 12.90 16.01
N ILE A 264 8.92 12.06 15.28
CA ILE A 264 9.63 10.90 15.84
C ILE A 264 10.63 11.34 16.91
N ALA A 265 11.24 12.53 16.76
CA ALA A 265 12.16 13.07 17.76
C ALA A 265 11.47 13.43 19.09
N SER A 266 10.15 13.61 19.10
CA SER A 266 9.38 13.89 20.32
C SER A 266 9.21 12.65 21.22
N GLY A 267 9.51 11.45 20.71
CA GLY A 267 9.32 10.20 21.44
C GLY A 267 7.85 9.82 21.65
N ARG A 268 7.62 8.76 22.44
CA ARG A 268 6.27 8.26 22.73
C ARG A 268 5.55 9.13 23.76
N PRO A 269 4.22 9.33 23.63
CA PRO A 269 3.39 8.91 22.51
C PRO A 269 3.65 9.76 21.26
N TYR A 270 3.84 9.10 20.11
CA TYR A 270 4.05 9.77 18.85
C TYR A 270 2.80 10.51 18.41
N LYS A 271 2.93 11.79 18.09
CA LYS A 271 1.82 12.67 17.69
C LYS A 271 2.17 13.40 16.39
N PRO A 272 1.86 12.82 15.22
CA PRO A 272 2.03 13.54 13.96
C PRO A 272 1.09 14.75 13.88
N ASP A 273 1.50 15.77 13.15
CA ASP A 273 0.69 16.95 12.79
C ASP A 273 -0.16 16.72 11.52
N TRP A 274 -0.04 15.54 10.92
CA TRP A 274 -0.84 15.05 9.79
C TRP A 274 -1.79 13.93 10.23
N THR A 275 -2.88 13.76 9.47
CA THR A 275 -3.84 12.67 9.70
C THR A 275 -3.31 11.37 9.10
N PRO A 276 -3.16 10.31 9.91
CA PRO A 276 -2.72 9.01 9.39
C PRO A 276 -3.68 8.44 8.36
N ARG A 277 -3.10 7.73 7.39
CA ARG A 277 -3.89 6.98 6.42
C ARG A 277 -4.69 5.92 7.18
N PRO A 278 -5.99 5.73 6.87
CA PRO A 278 -6.74 4.63 7.45
C PRO A 278 -6.04 3.31 7.13
N LEU A 279 -5.84 2.46 8.15
CA LEU A 279 -5.42 1.08 7.92
C LEU A 279 -6.47 0.41 7.03
N PRO A 280 -6.10 -0.12 5.85
CA PRO A 280 -7.02 -0.93 5.06
C PRO A 280 -7.60 -2.03 5.94
N GLY A 281 -8.90 -2.34 5.85
CA GLY A 281 -9.55 -3.33 6.72
C GLY A 281 -8.92 -4.74 6.68
N SER A 282 -8.05 -5.01 5.70
CA SER A 282 -7.22 -6.22 5.61
C SER A 282 -5.90 -6.18 6.38
N ILE A 283 -5.62 -5.08 7.09
CA ILE A 283 -4.44 -4.82 7.92
C ILE A 283 -4.93 -4.63 9.35
N GLN A 284 -5.47 -5.70 9.92
CA GLN A 284 -5.43 -5.88 11.36
C GLN A 284 -4.44 -7.02 11.57
N PRO A 285 -3.30 -6.81 12.27
CA PRO A 285 -2.64 -7.93 12.91
C PRO A 285 -3.74 -8.73 13.62
N PRO A 286 -3.74 -10.08 13.57
CA PRO A 286 -4.58 -10.82 14.51
C PRO A 286 -4.28 -10.21 15.87
N GLU A 287 -5.31 -9.77 16.61
CA GLU A 287 -5.15 -9.25 17.97
C GLU A 287 -4.17 -10.20 18.64
N ILE A 288 -2.93 -9.75 18.82
CA ILE A 288 -2.00 -10.43 19.69
C ILE A 288 -2.72 -10.26 20.99
N GLN A 289 -3.38 -11.32 21.44
CA GLN A 289 -3.97 -11.38 22.75
C GLN A 289 -2.85 -10.96 23.67
N GLN A 290 -2.90 -9.70 24.11
CA GLN A 290 -2.12 -9.29 25.25
C GLN A 290 -2.54 -10.32 26.29
N GLU A 291 -1.59 -11.13 26.77
CA GLU A 291 -1.77 -11.84 28.00
C GLU A 291 -2.08 -10.76 29.04
N VAL A 292 -3.37 -10.48 29.20
CA VAL A 292 -3.90 -9.78 30.34
C VAL A 292 -3.51 -10.68 31.49
N GLN A 293 -2.51 -10.24 32.25
CA GLN A 293 -2.22 -10.84 33.55
C GLN A 293 -3.57 -10.98 34.26
N PRO A 294 -3.97 -12.18 34.70
CA PRO A 294 -5.28 -12.33 35.30
C PRO A 294 -5.34 -11.39 36.50
N GLU A 295 -6.32 -10.47 36.48
CA GLU A 295 -6.63 -9.67 37.67
C GLU A 295 -6.85 -10.63 38.85
N PRO A 296 -6.44 -10.24 40.07
CA PRO A 296 -6.68 -11.07 41.24
C PRO A 296 -8.19 -11.35 41.35
N PRO A 297 -8.58 -12.58 41.71
CA PRO A 297 -9.97 -13.00 41.64
C PRO A 297 -10.83 -12.10 42.52
N VAL A 298 -11.75 -11.38 41.89
CA VAL A 298 -12.79 -10.63 42.59
C VAL A 298 -13.69 -11.64 43.30
N LEU A 299 -13.77 -11.54 44.62
CA LEU A 299 -14.66 -12.36 45.44
C LEU A 299 -16.12 -12.04 45.05
N LYS A 300 -16.76 -12.95 44.29
CA LYS A 300 -18.18 -12.83 43.94
C LYS A 300 -19.02 -12.80 45.21
N THR A 301 -19.95 -11.84 45.31
CA THR A 301 -20.86 -11.76 46.44
C THR A 301 -21.94 -12.85 46.35
N GLU A 302 -22.59 -13.21 47.47
CA GLU A 302 -23.68 -14.21 47.47
C GLU A 302 -24.80 -13.85 46.47
N GLN A 303 -25.04 -12.56 46.21
CA GLN A 303 -26.04 -12.10 45.25
C GLN A 303 -25.67 -12.46 43.81
N ASP A 304 -24.39 -12.43 43.45
CA ASP A 304 -23.92 -12.77 42.10
C ASP A 304 -24.10 -14.27 41.82
N GLN A 305 -23.87 -15.12 42.82
CA GLN A 305 -24.05 -16.58 42.71
C GLN A 305 -25.54 -16.96 42.59
N VAL A 306 -26.42 -16.28 43.33
CA VAL A 306 -27.87 -16.47 43.23
C VAL A 306 -28.39 -16.05 41.85
N ALA A 307 -27.89 -14.94 41.29
CA ALA A 307 -28.29 -14.49 39.96
C ALA A 307 -27.87 -15.47 38.85
N GLU A 308 -26.67 -16.05 38.96
CA GLU A 308 -26.14 -17.03 38.02
C GLU A 308 -26.96 -18.35 38.05
N THR A 309 -27.31 -18.80 39.26
CA THR A 309 -28.15 -20.00 39.47
C THR A 309 -29.58 -19.82 38.94
N LEU A 310 -30.16 -18.63 39.12
CA LEU A 310 -31.47 -18.29 38.57
C LEU A 310 -31.45 -18.25 37.04
N LYS A 311 -30.36 -17.75 36.44
CA LYS A 311 -30.20 -17.69 34.99
C LYS A 311 -30.10 -19.09 34.38
N GLU A 312 -29.32 -19.98 34.99
CA GLU A 312 -29.24 -21.39 34.58
C GLU A 312 -30.59 -22.11 34.68
N SER A 313 -31.33 -21.87 35.76
CA SER A 313 -32.68 -22.43 35.94
C SER A 313 -33.62 -21.99 34.82
N THR A 314 -33.65 -20.69 34.49
CA THR A 314 -34.50 -20.17 33.40
C THR A 314 -34.11 -20.71 32.03
N HIS A 315 -32.81 -20.90 31.77
CA HIS A 315 -32.34 -21.49 30.52
C HIS A 315 -32.77 -22.95 30.38
N ASN A 316 -32.68 -23.74 31.46
CA ASN A 316 -33.10 -25.13 31.47
C ASN A 316 -34.61 -25.30 31.28
N VAL A 317 -35.42 -24.41 31.87
CA VAL A 317 -36.88 -24.39 31.65
C VAL A 317 -37.22 -24.06 30.20
N ALA A 318 -36.53 -23.08 29.59
CA ALA A 318 -36.73 -22.73 28.18
C ALA A 318 -36.35 -23.89 27.24
N LEU A 319 -35.28 -24.62 27.54
CA LEU A 319 -34.84 -25.79 26.76
C LEU A 319 -35.89 -26.91 26.82
N LEU A 320 -36.41 -27.23 28.01
CA LEU A 320 -37.45 -28.24 28.22
C LEU A 320 -38.76 -27.89 27.48
N ALA A 321 -39.15 -26.61 27.47
CA ALA A 321 -40.32 -26.14 26.75
C ALA A 321 -40.18 -26.32 25.23
N ASN A 322 -38.99 -25.99 24.68
CA ASN A 322 -38.71 -26.14 23.26
C ASN A 322 -38.69 -27.60 22.80
N VAL A 323 -38.10 -28.49 23.60
CA VAL A 323 -38.09 -29.94 23.31
C VAL A 323 -39.52 -30.51 23.34
N SER A 324 -40.32 -30.11 24.33
CA SER A 324 -41.73 -30.52 24.44
C SER A 324 -42.56 -30.06 23.25
N PHE A 325 -42.35 -28.83 22.78
CA PHE A 325 -43.03 -28.28 21.61
C PHE A 325 -42.68 -29.07 20.33
N LEU A 326 -41.39 -29.39 20.11
CA LEU A 326 -40.96 -30.21 18.98
C LEU A 326 -41.60 -31.61 19.01
N CYS A 327 -41.67 -32.25 20.18
CA CYS A 327 -42.32 -33.56 20.32
C CYS A 327 -43.81 -33.51 19.94
N LEU A 328 -44.54 -32.46 20.34
CA LEU A 328 -45.94 -32.27 19.99
C LEU A 328 -46.13 -32.06 18.47
N VAL A 329 -45.24 -31.29 17.83
CA VAL A 329 -45.28 -31.10 16.37
C VAL A 329 -45.07 -32.43 15.64
N VAL A 330 -44.11 -33.25 16.06
CA VAL A 330 -43.86 -34.57 15.46
C VAL A 330 -45.05 -35.51 15.63
N LEU A 331 -45.69 -35.52 16.82
CA LEU A 331 -46.90 -36.31 17.06
C LEU A 331 -48.09 -35.83 16.20
N PHE A 332 -48.23 -34.52 16.00
CA PHE A 332 -49.29 -33.97 15.16
C PHE A 332 -49.07 -34.31 13.67
N VAL A 333 -47.84 -34.17 13.17
CA VAL A 333 -47.50 -34.54 11.78
C VAL A 333 -47.70 -36.03 11.54
N THR A 334 -47.27 -36.89 12.46
CA THR A 334 -47.49 -38.34 12.35
C THR A 334 -48.98 -38.72 12.43
N PHE A 335 -49.78 -38.02 13.22
CA PHE A 335 -51.24 -38.18 13.25
C PHE A 335 -51.89 -37.78 11.91
N LEU A 336 -51.50 -36.64 11.34
CA LEU A 336 -51.99 -36.19 10.02
C LEU A 336 -51.64 -37.19 8.91
N LEU A 337 -50.40 -37.69 8.89
CA LEU A 337 -49.95 -38.71 7.92
C LEU A 337 -50.73 -40.03 8.07
N ARG A 338 -51.03 -40.47 9.30
CA ARG A 338 -51.89 -41.64 9.54
C ARG A 338 -53.33 -41.43 9.08
N ARG A 339 -53.89 -40.23 9.27
CA ARG A 339 -55.25 -39.87 8.84
C ARG A 339 -55.37 -39.79 7.30
N SER A 340 -54.32 -39.32 6.64
CA SER A 340 -54.21 -39.33 5.17
C SER A 340 -54.16 -40.75 4.60
N ARG A 341 -53.44 -41.68 5.24
CA ARG A 341 -53.41 -43.09 4.82
C ARG A 341 -54.76 -43.80 4.98
N LYS A 342 -55.54 -43.49 6.03
CA LYS A 342 -56.88 -44.07 6.21
C LYS A 342 -57.91 -43.57 5.19
N LYS A 343 -57.79 -42.36 4.65
CA LYS A 343 -58.68 -41.85 3.59
C LYS A 343 -58.38 -42.40 2.19
N GLY A 344 -57.22 -43.05 1.99
CA GLY A 344 -56.84 -43.66 0.71
C GLY A 344 -57.28 -45.12 0.55
N GLN A 345 -58.01 -45.69 1.51
CA GLN A 345 -58.42 -47.10 1.51
C GLN A 345 -59.92 -47.35 1.24
N ASP A 346 -60.72 -46.30 1.00
CA ASP A 346 -62.16 -46.38 0.67
C ASP A 346 -62.45 -46.03 -0.81
N ILE A 347 -61.49 -46.23 -1.72
CA ILE A 347 -61.72 -46.15 -3.18
C ILE A 347 -61.11 -47.38 -3.84
N VAL A 348 -61.82 -48.50 -3.77
CA VAL A 348 -61.77 -49.62 -4.73
C VAL A 348 -63.18 -50.15 -4.90
#